data_AF-A0A645J5E8-F1
#
_entry.id   AF-A0A645J5E8-F1
#
_cell.length_a   1.000
_cell.length_b   1.000
_cell.length_c   1.000
_cell.angle_alpha   90.00
_cell.angle_beta   90.00
_cell.angle_gamma   90.00
#
_symmetry.space_group_name_H-M   'P 1'
#
loop_
_entity.id
_entity.type
_entity.pdbx_description
1 polymer ?
#
loop_
_entity_poly.entity_id
_entity_poly.type
_entity_poly.pdbx_seq_one_letter_code
_entity_poly.pdbx_strand_id
1 'polypeptide(L)' 'MVRDYLPGIEYAEVRISQQHVKVGSGTQPRVAGKSSGDRPASRTVVSFSKQITFDHHIHRQFARVTLDSQGKVVKMAISR' A
#
# COMPACT_ATOMS: atom_id res chain seq x y z
N MET A 1 -10.01 -9.31 -10.88
CA MET A 1 -8.86 -8.40 -10.75
C MET A 1 -8.06 -8.63 -9.48
N VAL A 2 -8.53 -8.37 -8.24
CA VAL A 2 -7.73 -8.72 -7.01
C VAL A 2 -7.86 -10.20 -6.62
N ARG A 3 -9.05 -10.79 -6.80
CA ARG A 3 -9.36 -12.20 -6.51
C ARG A 3 -8.41 -13.20 -7.17
N ASP A 4 -7.92 -12.84 -8.36
CA ASP A 4 -7.05 -13.72 -9.15
C ASP A 4 -5.62 -13.77 -8.58
N TYR A 5 -5.21 -12.75 -7.82
CA TYR A 5 -3.87 -12.66 -7.23
C TYR A 5 -3.82 -13.04 -5.75
N LEU A 6 -4.95 -12.98 -5.03
CA LEU A 6 -5.13 -13.61 -3.71
C LEU A 6 -6.49 -14.33 -3.64
N PRO A 7 -6.52 -15.61 -4.01
CA PRO A 7 -7.73 -16.42 -3.89
C PRO A 7 -8.24 -16.47 -2.44
N GLY A 8 -9.50 -16.08 -2.23
CA GLY A 8 -10.12 -16.06 -0.92
C GLY A 8 -9.64 -14.93 -0.01
N ILE A 9 -9.17 -13.81 -0.59
CA ILE A 9 -8.84 -12.56 0.12
C ILE A 9 -10.03 -11.98 0.90
N GLU A 10 -11.26 -12.39 0.58
CA GLU A 10 -12.49 -12.02 1.28
C GLU A 10 -12.47 -12.41 2.76
N TYR A 11 -11.69 -13.44 3.11
CA TYR A 11 -11.53 -13.94 4.47
C TYR A 11 -10.16 -13.60 5.07
N ALA A 12 -9.39 -12.72 4.44
CA ALA A 12 -8.11 -12.28 4.96
C ALA A 12 -8.29 -11.33 6.16
N GLU A 13 -7.35 -11.36 7.09
CA GLU A 13 -7.24 -10.31 8.10
C GLU A 13 -6.87 -9.00 7.39
N VAL A 14 -7.62 -7.93 7.67
CA VAL A 14 -7.41 -6.61 7.06
C VAL A 14 -6.88 -5.64 8.11
N ARG A 15 -5.76 -5.00 7.81
CA ARG A 15 -5.20 -3.91 8.62
C ARG A 15 -5.13 -2.64 7.80
N ILE A 16 -5.68 -1.56 8.33
CA ILE A 16 -5.69 -0.23 7.70
C ILE A 16 -4.81 0.69 8.54
N SER A 17 -3.90 1.41 7.88
CA SER A 17 -3.02 2.39 8.51
C SER A 17 -3.00 3.67 7.69
N GLN A 18 -3.17 4.81 8.38
CA GLN A 18 -3.01 6.12 7.78
C GLN A 18 -1.55 6.56 7.93
N GLN A 19 -0.86 6.73 6.82
CA GLN A 19 0.53 7.15 6.79
C GLN A 19 0.60 8.62 6.34
N HIS A 20 1.09 9.48 7.22
CA HIS A 20 1.42 10.86 6.87
C HIS A 20 2.83 10.87 6.28
N VAL A 21 2.92 11.10 4.97
CA VAL A 21 4.22 11.25 4.31
C VAL A 21 4.62 12.71 4.39
N LYS A 22 5.66 13.01 5.18
CA LYS A 22 6.38 14.27 5.01
C LYS A 22 7.06 14.21 3.65
N VAL A 23 6.67 15.09 2.73
CA VAL A 23 7.40 15.30 1.48
C VAL A 23 8.72 15.97 1.90
N GLY A 24 9.71 15.17 2.26
CA GLY A 24 11.02 15.65 2.66
C GLY A 24 11.78 16.11 1.42
N SER A 25 12.13 17.38 1.40
CA SER A 25 13.16 17.98 0.53
C SER A 25 14.42 17.10 0.48
N GLY A 26 14.48 16.21 -0.50
CA GLY A 26 15.66 15.42 -0.86
C GLY A 26 16.31 15.99 -2.12
N THR A 27 17.30 16.87 -1.91
CA THR A 27 18.46 17.15 -2.78
C THR A 27 18.22 17.12 -4.30
N GLN A 28 17.48 18.10 -4.82
CA GLN A 28 17.61 18.51 -6.23
C GLN A 28 18.36 19.85 -6.26
N PRO A 29 19.39 20.03 -7.12
CA PRO A 29 20.05 21.32 -7.27
C PRO A 29 19.01 22.37 -7.65
N ARG A 30 18.99 23.46 -6.91
CA ARG A 30 18.05 24.58 -7.06
C ARG A 30 18.05 25.09 -8.49
N VAL A 31 16.98 24.81 -9.23
CA VAL A 31 16.55 25.65 -10.35
C VAL A 31 15.30 26.38 -9.86
N ALA A 32 15.45 27.71 -9.73
CA ALA A 32 14.42 28.60 -9.26
C ALA A 32 13.16 28.50 -10.12
N GLY A 33 12.02 28.21 -9.51
CA GLY A 33 10.73 28.31 -10.18
C GLY A 33 9.61 27.54 -9.50
N LYS A 34 8.69 28.29 -8.88
CA LYS A 34 7.35 27.89 -8.42
C LYS A 34 7.28 27.08 -7.12
N SER A 35 7.11 27.84 -6.04
CA SER A 35 6.47 27.40 -4.80
C SER A 35 5.06 26.85 -5.08
N SER A 36 4.90 25.54 -5.17
CA SER A 36 3.61 24.88 -4.95
C SER A 36 3.72 24.09 -3.65
N GLY A 37 2.95 24.51 -2.65
CA GLY A 37 3.13 24.17 -1.24
C GLY A 37 3.30 22.69 -0.93
N ASP A 38 4.24 22.43 -0.02
CA ASP A 38 4.38 21.17 0.73
C ASP A 38 3.11 20.92 1.56
N ARG A 39 2.11 20.28 0.94
CA ARG A 39 1.03 19.65 1.70
C ARG A 39 1.44 18.23 2.04
N PRO A 40 1.36 17.82 3.32
CA PRO A 40 1.58 16.44 3.69
C PRO A 40 0.61 15.56 2.91
N ALA A 41 1.14 14.66 2.10
CA ALA A 41 0.31 13.71 1.36
C ALA A 41 -0.13 12.62 2.34
N SER A 42 -1.41 12.62 2.71
CA SER A 42 -2.00 11.51 3.45
C SER A 42 -2.13 10.29 2.53
N ARG A 43 -1.62 9.16 2.97
CA ARG A 43 -1.71 7.87 2.27
C ARG A 43 -2.44 6.89 3.15
N THR A 44 -3.35 6.13 2.58
CA THR A 44 -3.99 5.01 3.28
C THR A 44 -3.34 3.72 2.83
N VAL A 45 -2.77 2.97 3.76
CA VAL A 45 -2.19 1.66 3.51
C VAL A 45 -3.15 0.61 4.00
N VAL A 46 -3.60 -0.26 3.11
CA VAL A 46 -4.42 -1.42 3.40
C VAL A 46 -3.56 -2.67 3.23
N SER A 47 -3.48 -3.48 4.27
CA SER A 47 -2.76 -4.75 4.27
C SER A 47 -3.73 -5.89 4.49
N PHE A 48 -3.59 -6.94 3.71
CA PHE A 48 -4.34 -8.18 3.77
C PHE A 48 -3.35 -9.30 4.11
N SER A 49 -3.69 -10.14 5.07
CA SER A 49 -2.92 -11.33 5.39
C SER A 49 -3.82 -12.54 5.54
N LYS A 50 -3.43 -13.64 4.91
CA LYS A 50 -4.17 -14.90 5.01
C LYS A 50 -3.21 -16.06 5.20
N GLN A 51 -3.59 -16.96 6.10
CA GLN A 51 -2.95 -18.25 6.25
C GLN A 51 -3.78 -19.28 5.48
N ILE A 52 -3.11 -20.07 4.62
CA ILE A 52 -3.73 -21.20 3.92
C ILE A 52 -2.95 -22.46 4.24
N THR A 53 -3.67 -23.57 4.43
CA THR A 53 -3.06 -24.89 4.54
C THR A 53 -3.11 -25.52 3.16
N PHE A 54 -1.95 -25.82 2.60
CA PHE A 54 -1.84 -26.51 1.31
C PHE A 54 -0.71 -27.53 1.39
N ASP A 55 -1.02 -28.76 0.96
CA ASP A 55 -0.09 -29.88 1.00
C ASP A 55 0.56 -30.08 2.39
N HIS A 56 -0.26 -30.14 3.44
CA HIS A 56 0.18 -30.27 4.85
C HIS A 56 1.09 -29.15 5.38
N HIS A 57 1.35 -28.11 4.58
CA HIS A 57 2.15 -26.96 4.95
C HIS A 57 1.29 -25.71 5.12
N ILE A 58 1.75 -24.82 6.00
CA ILE A 58 1.13 -23.52 6.22
C ILE A 58 1.82 -22.50 5.33
N HIS A 59 1.08 -21.93 4.38
CA HIS A 59 1.52 -20.84 3.51
C HIS A 59 0.88 -19.53 3.95
N ARG A 60 1.63 -18.44 3.89
CA ARG A 60 1.13 -17.10 4.24
C ARG A 60 1.16 -16.20 3.02
N GLN A 61 -0.02 -15.70 2.67
CA GLN A 61 -0.20 -14.79 1.56
C GLN A 61 -0.43 -13.38 2.10
N PHE A 62 0.17 -12.40 1.44
CA PHE A 62 0.05 -11.00 1.80
C PHE A 62 -0.27 -10.14 0.58
N ALA A 63 -1.16 -9.18 0.77
CA ALA A 63 -1.36 -8.08 -0.17
C ALA A 63 -1.22 -6.76 0.57
N ARG A 64 -0.54 -5.80 -0.03
CA ARG A 64 -0.47 -4.43 0.48
C ARG A 64 -0.83 -3.47 -0.63
N VAL A 65 -1.84 -2.64 -0.38
CA VAL A 65 -2.34 -1.61 -1.28
C VAL A 65 -2.12 -0.26 -0.61
N THR A 66 -1.50 0.68 -1.31
CA THR A 66 -1.40 2.07 -0.88
C THR A 66 -2.33 2.90 -1.74
N LEU A 67 -3.20 3.65 -1.09
CA LEU A 67 -4.15 4.57 -1.67
C LEU A 67 -3.67 6.01 -1.44
N ASP A 68 -3.93 6.88 -2.39
CA ASP A 68 -3.86 8.33 -2.17
C ASP A 68 -5.06 8.86 -1.38
N SER A 69 -5.08 10.16 -1.12
CA SER A 69 -6.16 10.84 -0.40
C SER A 69 -7.52 10.81 -1.11
N GLN A 70 -7.57 10.45 -2.39
CA GLN A 70 -8.80 10.29 -3.18
C GLN A 70 -9.23 8.81 -3.25
N GLY A 71 -8.52 7.91 -2.58
CA GLY A 71 -8.79 6.47 -2.63
C GLY A 71 -8.25 5.78 -3.88
N LYS A 72 -7.45 6.47 -4.71
CA LYS A 72 -6.84 5.84 -5.90
C LYS A 72 -5.65 5.00 -5.48
N VAL A 73 -5.55 3.79 -6.02
CA VAL A 73 -4.39 2.91 -5.82
C VAL A 73 -3.15 3.54 -6.47
N VAL A 74 -2.11 3.77 -5.67
CA VAL A 74 -0.82 4.30 -6.12
C VAL A 74 0.33 3.32 -5.98
N LYS A 75 0.17 2.27 -5.17
CA LYS A 75 1.15 1.17 -5.04
C LYS A 75 0.44 -0.11 -4.64
N MET A 76 0.89 -1.23 -5.20
CA MET A 76 0.44 -2.56 -4.82
C MET A 76 1.63 -3.50 -4.74
N ALA A 77 1.66 -4.36 -3.72
CA ALA A 77 2.64 -5.42 -3.54
C ALA A 77 1.94 -6.70 -3.06
N ILE A 78 2.36 -7.84 -3.58
CA ILE A 78 1.77 -9.16 -3.29
C ILE A 78 2.91 -10.15 -3.01
N SER A 79 2.75 -10.99 -2.00
CA SER A 79 3.65 -12.11 -1.71
C SER A 79 2.86 -13.37 -1.35
N ARG A 80 3.41 -14.54 -1.69
CA ARG A 80 2.80 -15.87 -1.52
C ARG A 80 3.85 -16.88 -1.11
#